data_AF-A0A348XME1-F1
#
_entry.id   AF-A0A348XME1-F1
#
_cell.length_a   1.000
_cell.length_b   1.000
_cell.length_c   1.000
_cell.angle_alpha   90.00
_cell.angle_beta   90.00
_cell.angle_gamma   90.00
#
_symmetry.space_group_name_H-M   'P 1'
#
loop_
_entity.id
_entity.type
_entity.pdbx_description
1 polymer ?
#
loop_
_entity_poly.entity_id
_entity_poly.type
_entity_poly.pdbx_seq_one_letter_code
_entity_poly.pdbx_strand_id
1 'polypeptide(L)'
;MTMKKILISLLLVISIACAQAAEKPHAVIVVGTHHYSPQKTMPQFANELTRLGFRTTLINPDWDPEKGKRGLPGLEALAEADVAIFFIRFLKLSDEQLAHITSYLESGKPVVGLRTSTHGFNYPTGHAHHGLNLSFGKDALGTPYQVHLVGKTSVELAEGAATHPILTGVDPSATWQSPGTLYLTALEPGVEPLLRGTGKPRKPGIKKTSFGSFDLKAVMTDTIAWTWRNKWG
;
A
#
# COMPACT_ATOMS: atom_id res chain seq x y z
N MET A 1 10.47 -35.48 70.24
CA MET A 1 9.31 -34.56 70.24
C MET A 1 9.83 -33.19 70.65
N THR A 2 9.80 -32.09 69.89
CA THR A 2 9.11 -31.81 68.62
C THR A 2 9.73 -30.52 68.02
N MET A 3 9.88 -30.51 66.69
CA MET A 3 9.88 -29.38 65.75
C MET A 3 11.02 -28.33 65.70
N LYS A 4 11.84 -28.55 64.67
CA LYS A 4 12.67 -27.62 63.88
C LYS A 4 12.03 -26.23 63.68
N LYS A 5 12.78 -25.18 64.01
CA LYS A 5 12.58 -23.83 63.47
C LYS A 5 13.21 -23.78 62.08
N ILE A 6 12.39 -23.87 61.04
CA ILE A 6 12.81 -23.68 59.65
C ILE A 6 12.94 -22.17 59.43
N LEU A 7 14.18 -21.72 59.28
CA LEU A 7 14.51 -20.37 58.85
C LEU A 7 14.23 -20.30 57.34
N ILE A 8 13.07 -19.76 56.97
CA ILE A 8 12.74 -19.46 55.57
C ILE A 8 13.49 -18.17 55.22
N SER A 9 14.69 -18.31 54.64
CA SER A 9 15.32 -17.23 53.89
C SER A 9 14.47 -16.95 52.66
N LEU A 10 13.66 -15.89 52.73
CA LEU A 10 12.95 -15.33 51.60
C LEU A 10 13.97 -14.63 50.70
N LEU A 11 14.56 -15.37 49.76
CA LEU A 11 15.30 -14.76 48.65
C LEU A 11 14.29 -14.08 47.73
N LEU A 12 14.10 -12.78 47.96
CA LEU A 12 13.38 -11.90 47.04
C LEU A 12 14.25 -11.70 45.79
N VAL A 13 14.12 -12.60 44.82
CA VAL A 13 14.66 -12.39 43.47
C VAL A 13 13.81 -11.29 42.84
N ILE A 14 14.26 -10.05 42.98
CA ILE A 14 13.74 -8.93 42.20
C ILE A 14 14.22 -9.16 40.76
N SER A 15 13.41 -9.88 39.99
CA SER A 15 13.54 -9.91 38.54
C SER A 15 13.17 -8.51 38.04
N ILE A 16 14.17 -7.63 37.94
CA ILE A 16 14.09 -6.44 37.10
C ILE A 16 14.01 -6.97 35.66
N ALA A 17 12.81 -7.31 35.21
CA ALA A 17 12.51 -7.31 33.80
C ALA A 17 12.64 -5.85 33.36
N CYS A 18 13.83 -5.46 32.89
CA CYS A 18 13.94 -4.29 32.02
C CYS A 18 12.95 -4.54 30.90
N ALA A 19 11.81 -3.86 30.94
CA ALA A 19 10.93 -3.74 29.79
C ALA A 19 11.77 -3.04 28.72
N GLN A 20 12.43 -3.81 27.87
CA GLN A 20 13.02 -3.31 26.65
C GLN A 20 11.87 -2.63 25.91
N ALA A 21 11.89 -1.30 25.82
CA ALA A 21 10.88 -0.58 25.07
C ALA A 21 10.87 -1.19 23.66
N ALA A 22 9.74 -1.79 23.27
CA ALA A 22 9.60 -2.39 21.96
C ALA A 22 9.98 -1.34 20.91
N GLU A 23 10.85 -1.72 19.97
CA GLU A 23 11.28 -0.80 18.93
C GLU A 23 10.05 -0.35 18.12
N LYS A 24 9.99 0.94 17.82
CA LYS A 24 8.86 1.51 17.07
C LYS A 24 8.88 0.91 15.66
N PRO A 25 7.74 0.38 15.16
CA PRO A 25 7.69 -0.14 13.79
C PRO A 25 8.04 0.96 12.79
N HIS A 26 8.84 0.62 11.79
CA HIS A 26 9.34 1.54 10.79
C HIS A 26 8.51 1.51 9.52
N ALA A 27 7.83 2.63 9.25
CA ALA A 27 7.12 2.86 7.99
C ALA A 27 7.98 3.68 7.02
N VAL A 28 8.19 3.15 5.81
CA VAL A 28 8.83 3.90 4.72
C VAL A 28 7.79 4.27 3.68
N ILE A 29 7.59 5.57 3.46
CA ILE A 29 6.69 6.10 2.43
C ILE A 29 7.50 6.50 1.21
N VAL A 30 7.14 5.95 0.04
CA VAL A 30 7.81 6.20 -1.25
C VAL A 30 6.89 7.03 -2.15
N VAL A 31 7.28 8.27 -2.42
CA VAL A 31 6.58 9.19 -3.32
C VAL A 31 7.24 9.17 -4.69
N GLY A 32 6.66 8.42 -5.63
CA GLY A 32 7.21 8.20 -6.97
C GLY A 32 6.61 9.05 -8.08
N THR A 33 5.72 9.99 -7.77
CA THR A 33 5.02 10.80 -8.78
C THR A 33 4.52 12.10 -8.17
N HIS A 34 4.33 13.15 -8.99
CA HIS A 34 3.53 14.32 -8.60
C HIS A 34 2.05 14.21 -8.98
N HIS A 35 1.65 13.13 -9.65
CA HIS A 35 0.27 12.89 -10.04
C HIS A 35 -0.61 12.69 -8.80
N TYR A 36 -1.67 13.48 -8.68
CA TYR A 36 -2.49 13.65 -7.46
C TYR A 36 -1.81 14.35 -6.27
N SER A 37 -0.66 15.00 -6.50
CA SER A 37 0.07 15.80 -5.51
C SER A 37 0.53 15.07 -4.22
N PRO A 38 0.96 13.79 -4.25
CA PRO A 38 1.41 13.09 -3.05
C PRO A 38 2.65 13.75 -2.40
N GLN A 39 3.48 14.44 -3.16
CA GLN A 39 4.60 15.22 -2.63
C GLN A 39 4.17 16.29 -1.62
N LYS A 40 2.90 16.70 -1.65
CA LYS A 40 2.31 17.67 -0.71
C LYS A 40 1.55 17.00 0.42
N THR A 41 0.91 15.86 0.17
CA THR A 41 0.02 15.21 1.15
C THR A 41 0.72 14.16 2.01
N MET A 42 1.73 13.47 1.47
CA MET A 42 2.46 12.42 2.18
C MET A 42 3.29 12.91 3.37
N PRO A 43 3.84 14.15 3.40
CA PRO A 43 4.43 14.69 4.63
C PRO A 43 3.47 14.73 5.82
N GLN A 44 2.21 15.14 5.60
CA GLN A 44 1.20 15.14 6.67
C GLN A 44 0.83 13.72 7.09
N PHE A 45 0.71 12.81 6.13
CA PHE A 45 0.46 11.39 6.41
C PHE A 45 1.59 10.75 7.23
N ALA A 46 2.86 11.06 6.92
CA ALA A 46 4.03 10.62 7.69
C ALA A 46 4.00 11.14 9.14
N ASN A 47 3.60 12.39 9.34
CA ASN A 47 3.45 12.97 10.68
C ASN A 47 2.36 12.26 11.49
N GLU A 48 1.25 11.88 10.87
CA GLU A 48 0.19 11.11 11.54
C GLU A 48 0.67 9.70 11.94
N LEU A 49 1.42 9.01 11.07
CA LEU A 49 2.03 7.72 11.43
C LEU A 49 3.01 7.88 12.60
N THR A 50 3.82 8.94 12.59
CA THR A 50 4.72 9.24 13.72
C THR A 50 3.95 9.48 15.02
N ARG A 51 2.85 10.25 14.96
CA ARG A 51 1.95 10.51 16.11
C ARG A 51 1.33 9.21 16.64
N LEU A 52 1.06 8.25 15.76
CA LEU A 52 0.53 6.92 16.10
C LEU A 52 1.61 5.93 16.55
N GLY A 53 2.88 6.34 16.67
CA GLY A 53 3.94 5.55 17.27
C GLY A 53 4.89 4.87 16.29
N PHE A 54 4.77 5.10 14.98
CA PHE A 54 5.73 4.61 13.99
C PHE A 54 7.00 5.45 14.01
N ARG A 55 8.15 4.83 13.72
CA ARG A 55 9.28 5.55 13.10
C ARG A 55 8.93 5.72 11.62
N THR A 56 9.13 6.90 11.04
CA THR A 56 8.78 7.13 9.62
C THR A 56 9.94 7.68 8.81
N THR A 57 10.17 7.10 7.64
CA THR A 57 11.04 7.69 6.61
C THR A 57 10.19 8.06 5.41
N LEU A 58 10.32 9.30 4.92
CA LEU A 58 9.63 9.78 3.74
C LEU A 58 10.64 9.99 2.60
N ILE A 59 10.53 9.18 1.56
CA ILE A 59 11.26 9.34 0.31
C ILE A 59 10.41 10.21 -0.61
N ASN A 60 10.72 11.51 -0.64
CA ASN A 60 9.97 12.52 -1.38
C ASN A 60 10.93 13.57 -1.94
N PRO A 61 11.56 13.30 -3.10
CA PRO A 61 12.48 14.25 -3.70
C PRO A 61 11.77 15.49 -4.23
N ASP A 62 12.48 16.61 -4.36
CA ASP A 62 11.92 17.89 -4.87
C ASP A 62 11.57 17.89 -6.37
N TRP A 63 11.69 16.75 -7.05
CA TRP A 63 11.33 16.57 -8.45
C TRP A 63 10.34 15.43 -8.63
N ASP A 64 9.63 15.45 -9.76
CA ASP A 64 8.72 14.38 -10.15
C ASP A 64 9.50 13.16 -10.66
N PRO A 65 9.59 12.04 -9.91
CA PRO A 65 10.37 10.87 -10.31
C PRO A 65 9.81 10.19 -11.56
N GLU A 66 8.51 10.35 -11.82
CA GLU A 66 7.84 9.84 -13.02
C GLU A 66 8.41 10.44 -14.33
N LYS A 67 8.94 11.67 -14.27
CA LYS A 67 9.33 12.45 -15.45
C LYS A 67 10.82 12.42 -15.80
N GLY A 68 11.65 11.70 -15.04
CA GLY A 68 13.11 11.77 -15.23
C GLY A 68 13.85 10.48 -14.91
N LYS A 69 15.13 10.44 -15.28
CA LYS A 69 16.03 9.30 -15.03
C LYS A 69 16.67 9.31 -13.63
N ARG A 70 16.49 10.38 -12.87
CA ARG A 70 17.02 10.51 -11.49
C ARG A 70 16.41 9.49 -10.52
N GLY A 71 15.19 9.04 -10.82
CA GLY A 71 14.45 8.09 -9.99
C GLY A 71 14.26 8.60 -8.57
N LEU A 72 14.49 7.70 -7.61
CA LEU A 72 14.18 7.84 -6.19
C LEU A 72 15.44 7.56 -5.34
N PRO A 73 16.19 8.58 -4.91
CA PRO A 73 17.24 8.40 -3.91
C PRO A 73 16.63 8.07 -2.54
N GLY A 74 17.35 7.34 -1.69
CA GLY A 74 16.89 6.98 -0.34
C GLY A 74 16.17 5.64 -0.25
N LEU A 75 16.03 4.90 -1.36
CA LEU A 75 15.34 3.60 -1.39
C LEU A 75 16.02 2.54 -0.52
N GLU A 76 17.30 2.69 -0.19
CA GLU A 76 18.04 1.86 0.77
C GLU A 76 17.37 1.79 2.15
N ALA A 77 16.58 2.80 2.53
CA ALA A 77 15.80 2.80 3.77
C ALA A 77 14.77 1.67 3.85
N LEU A 78 14.38 1.07 2.70
CA LEU A 78 13.46 -0.07 2.66
C LEU A 78 14.05 -1.32 3.32
N ALA A 79 15.38 -1.49 3.37
CA ALA A 79 16.00 -2.67 4.00
C ALA A 79 15.56 -2.82 5.47
N GLU A 80 15.47 -1.69 6.18
CA GLU A 80 15.13 -1.59 7.60
C GLU A 80 13.64 -1.29 7.84
N ALA A 81 12.80 -1.34 6.81
CA ALA A 81 11.36 -1.06 6.94
C ALA A 81 10.61 -2.27 7.48
N ASP A 82 9.61 -2.03 8.32
CA ASP A 82 8.60 -3.02 8.72
C ASP A 82 7.38 -2.96 7.79
N VAL A 83 7.08 -1.79 7.23
CA VAL A 83 6.03 -1.60 6.21
C VAL A 83 6.48 -0.59 5.15
N ALA A 84 6.31 -0.95 3.88
CA ALA A 84 6.50 -0.04 2.76
C ALA A 84 5.16 0.49 2.26
N ILE A 85 5.07 1.80 2.08
CA ILE A 85 3.88 2.51 1.62
C ILE A 85 4.20 3.18 0.30
N PHE A 86 3.67 2.65 -0.80
CA PHE A 86 3.96 3.12 -2.14
C PHE A 86 2.86 4.06 -2.64
N PHE A 87 3.26 5.27 -3.02
CA PHE A 87 2.49 6.17 -3.89
C PHE A 87 3.32 6.44 -5.14
N ILE A 88 3.34 5.49 -6.05
CA ILE A 88 4.21 5.50 -7.23
C ILE A 88 3.42 5.40 -8.54
N ARG A 89 4.04 5.83 -9.64
CA ARG A 89 3.45 5.72 -10.97
C ARG A 89 4.50 5.77 -12.06
N PHE A 90 4.38 4.88 -13.05
CA PHE A 90 5.12 4.92 -14.31
C PHE A 90 6.64 5.18 -14.17
N LEU A 91 7.23 4.69 -13.08
CA LEU A 91 8.65 4.81 -12.81
C LEU A 91 9.46 4.01 -13.83
N LYS A 92 10.67 4.51 -14.07
CA LYS A 92 11.72 3.88 -14.87
C LYS A 92 13.03 3.96 -14.08
N LEU A 93 13.10 3.16 -13.02
CA LEU A 93 14.24 3.13 -12.11
C LEU A 93 15.45 2.42 -12.75
N SER A 94 16.64 2.82 -12.35
CA SER A 94 17.86 2.03 -12.61
C SER A 94 17.79 0.69 -11.88
N ASP A 95 18.64 -0.25 -12.30
CA ASP A 95 18.70 -1.58 -11.68
C ASP A 95 19.01 -1.50 -10.18
N GLU A 96 19.92 -0.61 -9.78
CA GLU A 96 20.29 -0.37 -8.38
C GLU A 96 19.09 0.11 -7.55
N GLN A 97 18.35 1.12 -8.04
CA GLN A 97 17.17 1.62 -7.35
C GLN A 97 16.05 0.59 -7.29
N LEU A 98 15.83 -0.13 -8.39
CA LEU A 98 14.83 -1.19 -8.46
C LEU A 98 15.14 -2.32 -7.47
N ALA A 99 16.42 -2.67 -7.29
CA ALA A 99 16.85 -3.75 -6.40
C ALA A 99 16.41 -3.53 -4.95
N HIS A 100 16.35 -2.29 -4.46
CA HIS A 100 15.83 -1.98 -3.13
C HIS A 100 14.34 -2.30 -2.99
N ILE A 101 13.55 -1.99 -4.03
CA ILE A 101 12.11 -2.30 -4.04
C ILE A 101 11.90 -3.81 -4.15
N THR A 102 12.58 -4.49 -5.06
CA THR A 102 12.39 -5.93 -5.26
C THR A 102 12.85 -6.72 -4.04
N SER A 103 13.98 -6.36 -3.43
CA SER A 103 14.45 -7.00 -2.19
C SER A 103 13.47 -6.82 -1.03
N TYR A 104 12.84 -5.65 -0.93
CA TYR A 104 11.80 -5.43 0.08
C TYR A 104 10.59 -6.34 -0.15
N LEU A 105 10.07 -6.38 -1.39
CA LEU A 105 8.94 -7.24 -1.74
C LEU A 105 9.26 -8.72 -1.46
N GLU A 106 10.44 -9.18 -1.88
CA GLU A 106 10.91 -10.56 -1.71
C GLU A 106 11.13 -10.97 -0.26
N SER A 107 11.28 -9.99 0.65
CA SER A 107 11.35 -10.26 2.09
C SER A 107 10.01 -10.70 2.71
N GLY A 108 8.89 -10.59 1.97
CA GLY A 108 7.55 -10.94 2.45
C GLY A 108 7.00 -9.98 3.51
N LYS A 109 7.61 -8.80 3.65
CA LYS A 109 7.16 -7.78 4.60
C LYS A 109 5.91 -7.04 4.08
N PRO A 110 5.07 -6.49 4.98
CA PRO A 110 3.84 -5.78 4.62
C PRO A 110 4.00 -4.65 3.60
N VAL A 111 3.09 -4.60 2.62
CA VAL A 111 3.04 -3.55 1.59
C VAL A 111 1.69 -2.84 1.62
N VAL A 112 1.71 -1.51 1.56
CA VAL A 112 0.53 -0.68 1.35
C VAL A 112 0.66 0.04 0.01
N GLY A 113 -0.24 -0.24 -0.93
CA GLY A 113 -0.35 0.50 -2.18
C GLY A 113 -1.41 1.59 -2.10
N LEU A 114 -1.00 2.85 -2.25
CA LEU A 114 -1.92 3.95 -2.48
C LEU A 114 -2.08 4.15 -3.99
N ARG A 115 -3.27 4.57 -4.43
CA ARG A 115 -3.47 4.98 -5.83
C ARG A 115 -2.37 5.98 -6.18
N THR A 116 -1.56 5.78 -7.21
CA THR A 116 -1.73 4.97 -8.43
C THR A 116 -0.89 3.68 -8.53
N SER A 117 -0.40 3.14 -7.42
CA SER A 117 0.69 2.15 -7.42
C SER A 117 0.45 0.84 -8.21
N THR A 118 -0.78 0.48 -8.59
CA THR A 118 -1.07 -0.69 -9.47
C THR A 118 -0.42 -0.61 -10.86
N HIS A 119 0.06 0.57 -11.27
CA HIS A 119 0.91 0.79 -12.44
C HIS A 119 2.14 1.60 -12.06
N GLY A 120 2.87 1.08 -11.07
CA GLY A 120 4.07 1.72 -10.53
C GLY A 120 5.21 1.89 -11.53
N PHE A 121 5.30 1.05 -12.56
CA PHE A 121 6.39 1.05 -13.56
C PHE A 121 5.90 1.21 -14.99
N ASN A 122 6.74 1.79 -15.85
CA ASN A 122 6.47 1.96 -17.29
C ASN A 122 7.76 1.94 -18.14
N TYR A 123 8.43 0.81 -18.18
CA TYR A 123 9.61 0.58 -19.01
C TYR A 123 9.24 0.37 -20.50
N PRO A 124 10.06 0.83 -21.46
CA PRO A 124 9.79 0.66 -22.88
C PRO A 124 9.84 -0.81 -23.31
N THR A 125 9.19 -1.14 -24.42
CA THR A 125 9.26 -2.48 -25.03
C THR A 125 10.71 -2.87 -25.32
N GLY A 126 11.09 -4.10 -24.96
CA GLY A 126 12.46 -4.61 -25.10
C GLY A 126 13.38 -4.31 -23.91
N HIS A 127 12.94 -3.49 -22.94
CA HIS A 127 13.67 -3.33 -21.68
C HIS A 127 13.58 -4.60 -20.82
N ALA A 128 14.65 -4.95 -20.11
CA ALA A 128 14.67 -6.13 -19.23
C ALA A 128 13.51 -6.13 -18.22
N HIS A 129 13.22 -4.97 -17.62
CA HIS A 129 12.14 -4.78 -16.65
C HIS A 129 10.75 -4.49 -17.25
N HIS A 130 10.55 -4.64 -18.57
CA HIS A 130 9.25 -4.36 -19.19
C HIS A 130 8.08 -5.15 -18.56
N GLY A 131 8.33 -6.37 -18.09
CA GLY A 131 7.32 -7.20 -17.42
C GLY A 131 6.72 -6.54 -16.16
N LEU A 132 7.49 -5.71 -15.44
CA LEU A 132 7.02 -5.04 -14.23
C LEU A 132 5.88 -4.07 -14.47
N ASN A 133 5.71 -3.57 -15.70
CA ASN A 133 4.59 -2.70 -16.06
C ASN A 133 3.24 -3.36 -15.79
N LEU A 134 3.17 -4.70 -15.87
CA LEU A 134 2.00 -5.49 -15.54
C LEU A 134 2.16 -6.22 -14.20
N SER A 135 3.29 -6.90 -14.00
CA SER A 135 3.44 -7.83 -12.88
C SER A 135 3.54 -7.13 -11.52
N PHE A 136 4.03 -5.89 -11.42
CA PHE A 136 4.13 -5.24 -10.12
C PHE A 136 2.77 -5.05 -9.44
N GLY A 137 1.81 -4.45 -10.14
CA GLY A 137 0.47 -4.24 -9.57
C GLY A 137 -0.23 -5.55 -9.24
N LYS A 138 -0.07 -6.55 -10.12
CA LYS A 138 -0.58 -7.90 -9.91
C LYS A 138 0.04 -8.56 -8.68
N ASP A 139 1.36 -8.68 -8.65
CA ASP A 139 2.12 -9.52 -7.71
C ASP A 139 2.27 -8.86 -6.33
N ALA A 140 2.33 -7.52 -6.26
CA ALA A 140 2.46 -6.78 -4.99
C ALA A 140 1.13 -6.26 -4.45
N LEU A 141 0.17 -5.91 -5.32
CA LEU A 141 -1.07 -5.23 -4.93
C LEU A 141 -2.35 -6.01 -5.28
N GLY A 142 -2.25 -7.18 -5.91
CA GLY A 142 -3.40 -8.05 -6.18
C GLY A 142 -4.25 -7.59 -7.36
N THR A 143 -3.82 -6.60 -8.13
CA THR A 143 -4.44 -6.26 -9.43
C THR A 143 -3.50 -5.43 -10.29
N PRO A 144 -3.33 -5.77 -11.59
CA PRO A 144 -2.72 -4.86 -12.53
C PRO A 144 -3.64 -3.66 -12.79
N TYR A 145 -3.07 -2.56 -13.28
CA TYR A 145 -3.87 -1.49 -13.88
C TYR A 145 -4.43 -1.93 -15.25
N GLN A 146 -5.68 -1.56 -15.53
CA GLN A 146 -6.35 -1.89 -16.79
C GLN A 146 -7.07 -0.68 -17.40
N VAL A 147 -8.01 -0.11 -16.65
CA VAL A 147 -8.86 0.97 -17.12
C VAL A 147 -9.43 1.77 -15.95
N HIS A 148 -9.74 3.03 -16.20
CA HIS A 148 -10.49 3.88 -15.28
C HIS A 148 -11.65 4.60 -15.99
N LEU A 149 -12.61 5.01 -15.18
CA LEU A 149 -13.80 5.76 -15.57
C LEU A 149 -13.54 7.28 -15.47
N VAL A 150 -14.60 8.08 -15.41
CA VAL A 150 -14.51 9.55 -15.28
C VAL A 150 -15.34 10.06 -14.12
N GLY A 151 -15.04 11.29 -13.68
CA GLY A 151 -15.79 11.96 -12.62
C GLY A 151 -15.52 11.41 -11.22
N LYS A 152 -16.43 11.73 -10.30
CA LYS A 152 -16.37 11.31 -8.90
C LYS A 152 -16.75 9.84 -8.74
N THR A 153 -16.28 9.24 -7.66
CA THR A 153 -16.62 7.88 -7.25
C THR A 153 -17.45 7.94 -5.97
N SER A 154 -18.64 7.34 -5.98
CA SER A 154 -19.38 7.09 -4.74
C SER A 154 -18.75 5.91 -4.03
N VAL A 155 -18.45 6.04 -2.75
CA VAL A 155 -17.75 5.03 -1.96
C VAL A 155 -18.67 4.50 -0.87
N GLU A 156 -18.61 3.19 -0.66
CA GLU A 156 -19.28 2.45 0.40
C GLU A 156 -18.37 1.32 0.90
N LEU A 157 -18.70 0.75 2.05
CA LEU A 157 -18.03 -0.47 2.54
C LEU A 157 -18.42 -1.68 1.67
N ALA A 158 -17.49 -2.61 1.52
CA ALA A 158 -17.81 -3.91 0.95
C ALA A 158 -18.70 -4.72 1.90
N GLU A 159 -19.49 -5.63 1.35
CA GLU A 159 -20.34 -6.52 2.13
C GLU A 159 -19.48 -7.35 3.11
N GLY A 160 -19.87 -7.37 4.39
CA GLY A 160 -19.14 -8.08 5.44
C GLY A 160 -17.89 -7.37 5.98
N ALA A 161 -17.43 -6.26 5.39
CA ALA A 161 -16.18 -5.61 5.78
C ALA A 161 -16.28 -4.77 7.07
N ALA A 162 -17.49 -4.44 7.54
CA ALA A 162 -17.71 -3.47 8.63
C ALA A 162 -16.94 -3.76 9.94
N THR A 163 -16.64 -5.03 10.23
CA THR A 163 -15.89 -5.43 11.44
C THR A 163 -14.39 -5.60 11.19
N HIS A 164 -13.90 -5.34 9.98
CA HIS A 164 -12.50 -5.53 9.63
C HIS A 164 -11.60 -4.50 10.37
N PRO A 165 -10.49 -4.91 11.01
CA PRO A 165 -9.68 -4.02 11.84
C PRO A 165 -9.16 -2.76 11.12
N ILE A 166 -8.87 -2.83 9.82
CA ILE A 166 -8.43 -1.67 9.01
C ILE A 166 -9.51 -0.57 8.94
N LEU A 167 -10.79 -0.92 9.09
CA LEU A 167 -11.91 0.03 9.06
C LEU A 167 -12.25 0.58 10.47
N THR A 168 -11.42 0.31 11.48
CA THR A 168 -11.61 0.88 12.82
C THR A 168 -11.69 2.41 12.74
N GLY A 169 -12.78 2.97 13.27
CA GLY A 169 -13.02 4.43 13.26
C GLY A 169 -13.72 4.95 11.99
N VAL A 170 -13.99 4.10 11.01
CA VAL A 170 -14.87 4.40 9.87
C VAL A 170 -16.30 4.06 10.25
N ASP A 171 -17.23 4.99 10.06
CA ASP A 171 -18.67 4.73 10.26
C ASP A 171 -19.13 3.66 9.26
N PRO A 172 -19.66 2.51 9.71
CA PRO A 172 -20.05 1.42 8.83
C PRO A 172 -21.24 1.74 7.93
N SER A 173 -22.00 2.81 8.23
CA SER A 173 -23.08 3.31 7.40
C SER A 173 -22.63 4.41 6.42
N ALA A 174 -21.37 4.84 6.50
CA ALA A 174 -20.88 5.96 5.72
C ALA A 174 -20.87 5.64 4.23
N THR A 175 -21.47 6.56 3.48
CA THR A 175 -21.21 6.72 2.05
C THR A 175 -20.61 8.09 1.81
N TRP A 176 -19.62 8.18 0.92
CA TRP A 176 -19.00 9.46 0.61
C TRP A 176 -18.62 9.56 -0.86
N GLN A 177 -18.37 10.79 -1.32
CA GLN A 177 -17.87 11.02 -2.67
C GLN A 177 -16.37 11.25 -2.65
N SER A 178 -15.63 10.39 -3.33
CA SER A 178 -14.25 10.64 -3.69
C SER A 178 -14.18 11.51 -4.95
N PRO A 179 -13.35 12.57 -4.99
CA PRO A 179 -13.12 13.34 -6.21
C PRO A 179 -12.33 12.53 -7.27
N GLY A 180 -11.76 11.37 -6.89
CA GLY A 180 -11.03 10.49 -7.80
C GLY A 180 -11.95 9.63 -8.67
N THR A 181 -11.43 9.24 -9.84
CA THR A 181 -12.11 8.34 -10.78
C THR A 181 -12.05 6.88 -10.35
N LEU A 182 -13.09 6.11 -10.62
CA LEU A 182 -13.10 4.67 -10.37
C LEU A 182 -12.12 3.95 -11.30
N TYR A 183 -11.22 3.14 -10.74
CA TYR A 183 -10.38 2.20 -11.48
C TYR A 183 -11.07 0.84 -11.45
N LEU A 184 -11.12 0.15 -12.59
CA LEU A 184 -11.67 -1.20 -12.65
C LEU A 184 -10.57 -2.21 -12.39
N THR A 185 -10.86 -3.20 -11.55
CA THR A 185 -9.91 -4.17 -11.04
C THR A 185 -9.92 -5.47 -11.83
N ALA A 186 -8.81 -6.20 -11.80
CA ALA A 186 -8.73 -7.63 -12.10
C ALA A 186 -8.05 -8.26 -10.89
N LEU A 187 -8.85 -8.49 -9.85
CA LEU A 187 -8.35 -8.96 -8.57
C LEU A 187 -7.78 -10.38 -8.68
N GLU A 188 -6.63 -10.59 -8.06
CA GLU A 188 -6.07 -11.92 -7.85
C GLU A 188 -6.93 -12.73 -6.86
N PRO A 189 -6.90 -14.07 -6.92
CA PRO A 189 -7.61 -14.92 -5.96
C PRO A 189 -7.17 -14.62 -4.51
N GLY A 190 -8.12 -14.67 -3.57
CA GLY A 190 -7.85 -14.46 -2.14
C GLY A 190 -7.81 -13.00 -1.71
N VAL A 191 -8.14 -12.05 -2.59
CA VAL A 191 -8.41 -10.66 -2.21
C VAL A 191 -9.67 -10.60 -1.34
N GLU A 192 -9.58 -9.87 -0.23
CA GLU A 192 -10.70 -9.52 0.65
C GLU A 192 -11.07 -8.03 0.45
N PRO A 193 -12.20 -7.72 -0.22
CA PRO A 193 -12.64 -6.35 -0.43
C PRO A 193 -12.99 -5.65 0.89
N LEU A 194 -12.55 -4.39 1.03
CA LEU A 194 -12.91 -3.53 2.17
C LEU A 194 -13.86 -2.41 1.77
N LEU A 195 -13.61 -1.76 0.62
CA LEU A 195 -14.42 -0.67 0.10
C LEU A 195 -14.78 -0.92 -1.36
N ARG A 196 -15.98 -0.48 -1.76
CA ARG A 196 -16.47 -0.48 -3.13
C ARG A 196 -16.67 0.95 -3.61
N GLY A 197 -16.43 1.15 -4.90
CA GLY A 197 -16.61 2.42 -5.58
C GLY A 197 -17.59 2.27 -6.74
N THR A 198 -18.52 3.21 -6.88
CA THR A 198 -19.46 3.29 -8.00
C THR A 198 -19.19 4.54 -8.83
N GLY A 199 -19.04 4.36 -10.15
CA GLY A 199 -18.72 5.43 -11.09
C GLY A 199 -19.36 5.22 -12.47
N LYS A 200 -19.12 6.16 -13.38
CA LYS A 200 -19.70 6.15 -14.74
C LYS A 200 -18.60 6.33 -15.80
N PRO A 201 -18.62 5.57 -16.91
CA PRO A 201 -17.72 5.82 -18.02
C PRO A 201 -18.12 7.12 -18.76
N ARG A 202 -17.20 7.66 -19.56
CA ARG A 202 -17.52 8.77 -20.48
C ARG A 202 -18.56 8.35 -21.54
N LYS A 203 -18.47 7.10 -22.01
CA LYS A 203 -19.41 6.48 -22.94
C LYS A 203 -19.53 4.98 -22.61
N PRO A 204 -20.74 4.43 -22.43
CA PRO A 204 -20.95 3.00 -22.29
C PRO A 204 -20.64 2.23 -23.58
N GLY A 205 -20.32 0.94 -23.45
CA GLY A 205 -19.98 0.03 -24.52
C GLY A 205 -18.55 -0.51 -24.44
N ILE A 206 -18.11 -1.18 -25.50
CA ILE A 206 -16.79 -1.82 -25.56
C ILE A 206 -15.69 -0.77 -25.67
N LYS A 207 -14.81 -0.71 -24.67
CA LYS A 207 -13.57 0.08 -24.68
C LYS A 207 -12.38 -0.86 -24.87
N LYS A 208 -11.63 -0.65 -25.96
CA LYS A 208 -10.36 -1.36 -26.22
C LYS A 208 -9.20 -0.56 -25.65
N THR A 209 -8.29 -1.22 -24.95
CA THR A 209 -7.03 -0.67 -24.44
C THR A 209 -5.89 -1.64 -24.74
N SER A 210 -4.65 -1.27 -24.39
CA SER A 210 -3.50 -2.19 -24.43
C SER A 210 -3.67 -3.39 -23.48
N PHE A 211 -4.62 -3.34 -22.55
CA PHE A 211 -4.90 -4.38 -21.56
C PHE A 211 -6.08 -5.29 -21.95
N GLY A 212 -6.77 -5.01 -23.06
CA GLY A 212 -7.87 -5.84 -23.54
C GLY A 212 -9.13 -5.04 -23.91
N SER A 213 -10.27 -5.74 -23.96
CA SER A 213 -11.58 -5.17 -24.28
C SER A 213 -12.48 -5.20 -23.04
N PHE A 214 -13.04 -4.05 -22.69
CA PHE A 214 -13.85 -3.87 -21.48
C PHE A 214 -15.26 -3.44 -21.88
N ASP A 215 -16.28 -4.22 -21.50
CA ASP A 215 -17.68 -3.86 -21.69
C ASP A 215 -18.14 -2.93 -20.56
N LEU A 216 -18.08 -1.62 -20.82
CA LEU A 216 -18.42 -0.61 -19.83
C LEU A 216 -19.93 -0.35 -19.81
N LYS A 217 -20.58 -0.67 -18.69
CA LYS A 217 -21.99 -0.34 -18.46
C LYS A 217 -22.16 1.12 -18.07
N ALA A 218 -23.41 1.61 -18.10
CA ALA A 218 -23.74 3.00 -17.76
C ALA A 218 -23.33 3.39 -16.33
N VAL A 219 -23.35 2.42 -15.44
CA VAL A 219 -22.84 2.50 -14.07
C VAL A 219 -21.99 1.26 -13.84
N MET A 220 -20.85 1.43 -13.20
CA MET A 220 -19.95 0.35 -12.82
C MET A 220 -19.66 0.47 -11.33
N THR A 221 -19.63 -0.66 -10.65
CA THR A 221 -19.23 -0.77 -9.25
C THR A 221 -18.10 -1.78 -9.15
N ASP A 222 -17.02 -1.42 -8.47
CA ASP A 222 -15.84 -2.26 -8.34
C ASP A 222 -15.17 -2.04 -6.98
N THR A 223 -14.27 -2.95 -6.58
CA THR A 223 -13.48 -2.86 -5.35
C THR A 223 -12.44 -1.75 -5.48
N ILE A 224 -12.28 -0.92 -4.43
CA ILE A 224 -11.34 0.21 -4.43
C ILE A 224 -10.36 0.22 -3.25
N ALA A 225 -10.62 -0.60 -2.23
CA ALA A 225 -9.67 -0.90 -1.16
C ALA A 225 -9.86 -2.35 -0.73
N TRP A 226 -8.78 -3.05 -0.44
CA TRP A 226 -8.78 -4.48 -0.14
C TRP A 226 -7.53 -4.89 0.65
N THR A 227 -7.58 -6.05 1.27
CA THR A 227 -6.40 -6.79 1.77
C THR A 227 -6.19 -8.02 0.89
N TRP A 228 -4.96 -8.52 0.86
CA TRP A 228 -4.64 -9.79 0.21
C TRP A 228 -3.26 -10.29 0.67
N ARG A 229 -2.98 -11.57 0.43
CA ARG A 229 -1.65 -12.14 0.61
C ARG A 229 -0.86 -11.99 -0.68
N ASN A 230 0.20 -11.19 -0.68
CA ASN A 230 0.96 -10.94 -1.89
C ASN A 230 1.78 -12.17 -2.33
N LYS A 231 2.41 -12.08 -3.51
CA LYS A 231 3.20 -13.17 -4.07
C LYS A 231 4.32 -13.70 -3.15
N TRP A 232 4.83 -12.88 -2.25
CA TRP A 232 6.02 -13.15 -1.44
C TRP A 232 5.73 -13.44 0.03
N GLY A 233 4.53 -13.16 0.54
CA GLY A 233 4.21 -13.43 1.94
C GLY A 233 3.07 -12.60 2.49
#